data_AF-A0A811P8Q6-F1
#
_entry.id   AF-A0A811P8Q6-F1
#
_cell.length_a   1.000
_cell.length_b   1.000
_cell.length_c   1.000
_cell.angle_alpha   90.00
_cell.angle_beta   90.00
_cell.angle_gamma   90.00
#
_symmetry.space_group_name_H-M   'P 1'
#
loop_
_entity.id
_entity.type
_entity.pdbx_description
1 polymer ?
#
loop_
_entity_poly.entity_id
_entity_poly.type
_entity_poly.pdbx_seq_one_letter_code
_entity_poly.pdbx_strand_id
1 'polypeptide(L)'
;MKTFPLSGDSTISIALFSDVSNSRELLDLMQSGKLEPEVAFLSASLVPDVFPVLAAALKALLSKTRESLTTRTLHSELVYNYSGSKHVIDLTTLDTFALL
;
A
#
# COMPACT_ATOMS: atom_id res chain seq x y z
N MET A 1 8.68 -10.88 5.29
CA MET A 1 7.76 -9.91 5.93
C MET A 1 8.47 -9.28 7.11
N LYS A 2 8.41 -7.96 7.26
CA LYS A 2 8.98 -7.20 8.36
C LYS A 2 7.95 -6.21 8.89
N THR A 3 7.78 -6.19 10.21
CA THR A 3 6.79 -5.34 10.88
C THR A 3 7.47 -4.12 11.48
N PHE A 4 6.84 -2.95 11.35
CA PHE A 4 7.34 -1.69 11.87
C PHE A 4 6.27 -1.05 12.77
N PRO A 5 6.68 -0.45 13.91
CA PRO A 5 5.77 0.39 14.69
C PRO A 5 5.50 1.70 13.93
N LEU A 6 4.25 2.18 13.99
CA LEU A 6 3.87 3.47 13.43
C LEU A 6 3.60 4.49 14.54
N SER A 7 2.44 4.38 15.20
CA SER A 7 2.03 5.28 16.28
C SER A 7 1.03 4.57 17.21
N GLY A 8 1.17 4.78 18.52
CA GLY A 8 0.43 4.02 19.53
C GLY A 8 0.66 2.52 19.36
N ASP A 9 -0.42 1.75 19.40
CA ASP A 9 -0.39 0.29 19.19
C ASP A 9 -0.49 -0.11 17.70
N SER A 10 -0.44 0.85 16.77
CA SER A 10 -0.55 0.57 15.33
C SER A 10 0.80 0.13 14.74
N THR A 11 0.76 -0.93 13.93
CA THR A 11 1.92 -1.44 13.20
C THR A 11 1.60 -1.59 11.71
N ILE A 12 2.64 -1.67 10.87
CA ILE A 12 2.54 -1.99 9.45
C ILE A 12 3.44 -3.19 9.14
N SER A 13 2.98 -4.11 8.32
CA SER A 13 3.72 -5.33 7.96
C SER A 13 4.05 -5.32 6.48
N ILE A 14 5.34 -5.22 6.16
CA ILE A 14 5.82 -5.07 4.79
C ILE A 14 6.40 -6.39 4.30
N ALA A 15 5.94 -6.87 3.15
CA ALA A 15 6.47 -8.03 2.45
C ALA A 15 6.86 -7.67 1.02
N LEU A 16 8.04 -8.10 0.59
CA LEU A 16 8.54 -7.93 -0.77
C LEU A 16 8.46 -9.28 -1.50
N PHE A 17 7.88 -9.28 -2.70
CA PHE A 17 7.75 -10.46 -3.55
C PHE A 17 8.43 -10.21 -4.89
N SER A 18 9.34 -11.10 -5.27
CA SER A 18 9.92 -11.19 -6.61
C SER A 18 9.20 -12.26 -7.44
N ASP A 19 9.37 -12.20 -8.76
CA ASP A 19 8.89 -13.24 -9.69
C ASP A 19 7.37 -13.47 -9.62
N VAL A 20 6.62 -12.38 -9.44
CA VAL A 20 5.17 -12.42 -9.29
C VAL A 20 4.51 -12.74 -10.64
N SER A 21 3.88 -13.91 -10.74
CA SER A 21 3.26 -14.40 -11.99
C SER A 21 1.76 -14.14 -12.07
N ASN A 22 1.10 -13.80 -10.96
CA ASN A 22 -0.36 -13.64 -10.86
C ASN A 22 -0.79 -12.18 -10.62
N SER A 23 -0.01 -11.20 -11.06
CA SER A 23 -0.26 -9.77 -10.84
C SER A 23 -1.63 -9.29 -11.35
N ARG A 24 -2.08 -9.82 -12.50
CA ARG A 24 -3.41 -9.52 -13.07
C ARG A 24 -4.55 -10.04 -12.19
N GLU A 25 -4.43 -11.26 -11.69
CA GLU A 25 -5.41 -11.84 -10.77
C GLU A 25 -5.49 -11.03 -9.47
N LEU A 26 -4.35 -10.64 -8.90
CA LEU A 26 -4.29 -9.80 -7.71
C LEU A 26 -4.94 -8.42 -7.94
N LEU A 27 -4.72 -7.83 -9.11
CA LEU A 27 -5.36 -6.58 -9.52
C LEU A 27 -6.89 -6.75 -9.61
N ASP A 28 -7.38 -7.83 -10.23
CA ASP A 28 -8.80 -8.12 -10.35
C ASP A 28 -9.46 -8.37 -8.97
N LEU A 29 -8.77 -9.09 -8.08
CA LEU A 29 -9.23 -9.33 -6.71
C LEU A 29 -9.31 -8.01 -5.90
N MET A 30 -8.32 -7.13 -6.06
CA MET A 30 -8.30 -5.82 -5.42
C MET A 30 -9.44 -4.92 -5.95
N GLN A 31 -9.62 -4.84 -7.27
CA GLN A 31 -10.67 -4.03 -7.90
C GLN A 31 -12.08 -4.55 -7.58
N SER A 32 -12.25 -5.87 -7.52
CA SER A 32 -13.51 -6.50 -7.12
C SER A 32 -13.76 -6.46 -5.61
N GLY A 33 -12.80 -6.01 -4.80
CA GLY A 33 -12.91 -5.95 -3.34
C GLY A 33 -12.99 -7.33 -2.67
N LYS A 34 -12.51 -8.38 -3.35
CA LYS A 34 -12.53 -9.77 -2.86
C LYS A 34 -11.22 -10.20 -2.20
N LEU A 35 -10.27 -9.29 -2.09
CA LEU A 35 -8.99 -9.54 -1.44
C LEU A 35 -9.17 -9.46 0.07
N GLU A 36 -9.15 -10.61 0.73
CA GLU A 36 -9.25 -10.74 2.19
C GLU A 36 -8.02 -11.49 2.74
N PRO A 37 -7.23 -10.91 3.66
CA PRO A 37 -7.38 -9.55 4.21
C PRO A 37 -7.11 -8.45 3.17
N GLU A 38 -7.63 -7.25 3.41
CA GLU A 38 -7.30 -6.08 2.59
C GLU A 38 -5.82 -5.71 2.78
N VAL A 39 -5.14 -5.37 1.69
CA VAL A 39 -3.70 -5.04 1.67
C VAL A 39 -3.44 -3.89 0.70
N ALA A 40 -2.32 -3.19 0.88
CA ALA A 40 -1.84 -2.22 -0.11
C ALA A 40 -0.72 -2.82 -0.98
N PHE A 41 -0.83 -2.61 -2.29
CA PHE A 41 0.22 -2.98 -3.25
C PHE A 41 1.01 -1.75 -3.70
N LEU A 42 2.33 -1.84 -3.61
CA LEU A 42 3.25 -0.88 -4.22
C LEU A 42 4.18 -1.57 -5.20
N SER A 43 4.56 -0.84 -6.24
CA SER A 43 5.71 -1.20 -7.08
C SER A 43 6.99 -1.16 -6.26
N ALA A 44 7.70 -2.27 -6.18
CA ALA A 44 8.99 -2.29 -5.48
C ALA A 44 10.04 -1.40 -6.16
N SER A 45 10.00 -1.24 -7.49
CA SER A 45 10.93 -0.37 -8.22
C SER A 45 10.72 1.11 -7.92
N LEU A 46 9.52 1.48 -7.43
CA LEU A 46 9.21 2.84 -6.99
C LEU A 46 9.45 3.05 -5.48
N VAL A 47 9.92 2.04 -4.75
CA VAL A 47 10.19 2.10 -3.30
C VAL A 47 11.71 2.06 -3.06
N PRO A 48 12.38 3.23 -2.98
CA PRO A 48 13.84 3.28 -2.81
C PRO A 48 14.28 2.89 -1.40
N ASP A 49 13.41 3.09 -0.40
CA ASP A 49 13.64 2.74 1.00
C ASP A 49 12.30 2.51 1.71
N VAL A 50 12.35 1.91 2.90
CA VAL A 50 11.15 1.70 3.73
C VAL A 50 10.64 3.01 4.35
N PHE A 51 11.51 3.98 4.60
CA PHE A 51 11.14 5.23 5.27
C PHE A 51 10.00 6.00 4.56
N PRO A 52 10.03 6.23 3.23
CA PRO A 52 8.91 6.84 2.50
C PRO A 52 7.58 6.10 2.67
N VAL A 53 7.60 4.77 2.77
CA VAL A 53 6.41 3.95 3.00
C VAL A 53 5.86 4.19 4.41
N LEU A 54 6.73 4.21 5.43
CA LEU A 54 6.34 4.49 6.81
C LEU A 54 5.76 5.91 6.96
N ALA A 55 6.35 6.90 6.30
CA ALA A 55 5.85 8.27 6.29
C ALA A 55 4.45 8.38 5.67
N ALA A 56 4.21 7.70 4.54
CA ALA A 56 2.89 7.63 3.91
C ALA A 56 1.86 6.91 4.80
N ALA A 57 2.25 5.82 5.46
CA ALA A 57 1.40 5.07 6.38
C ALA A 57 1.02 5.91 7.61
N LEU A 58 1.97 6.65 8.20
CA LEU A 58 1.70 7.55 9.33
C LEU A 58 0.71 8.65 8.93
N LYS A 59 0.88 9.24 7.74
CA LYS A 59 -0.06 10.23 7.21
C LYS A 59 -1.45 9.64 7.00
N ALA A 60 -1.55 8.41 6.48
CA ALA A 60 -2.82 7.72 6.30
C ALA A 60 -3.52 7.45 7.64
N LEU A 61 -2.78 7.04 8.67
CA LEU A 61 -3.31 6.90 10.04
C LEU A 61 -3.81 8.24 10.59
N LEU A 62 -3.07 9.33 10.40
CA LEU A 62 -3.50 10.67 10.82
C LEU A 62 -4.78 11.12 10.10
N SER A 63 -4.91 10.84 8.80
CA SER A 63 -6.15 11.11 8.06
C SER A 63 -7.31 10.25 8.59
N LYS A 64 -7.06 8.99 8.95
CA LYS A 64 -8.07 8.09 9.52
C LYS A 64 -8.56 8.60 10.88
N THR A 65 -7.66 8.99 11.78
CA THR A 65 -8.04 9.49 13.12
C THR A 65 -8.79 10.81 13.07
N ARG A 66 -8.65 11.57 11.98
CA ARG A 66 -9.35 12.83 11.74
C ARG A 66 -10.60 12.69 10.87
N GLU A 67 -10.97 11.46 10.51
CA GLU A 67 -12.10 11.18 9.60
C GLU A 67 -11.99 11.93 8.26
N SER A 68 -10.75 12.17 7.80
CA SER A 68 -10.42 12.99 6.64
C SER A 68 -9.70 12.19 5.55
N LEU A 69 -10.07 10.91 5.38
CA LEU A 69 -9.54 10.08 4.30
C LEU A 69 -10.01 10.63 2.95
N THR A 70 -9.10 10.71 1.99
CA THR A 70 -9.45 11.08 0.61
C THR A 70 -9.99 9.88 -0.16
N THR A 71 -9.50 8.69 0.17
CA THR A 71 -9.84 7.42 -0.46
C THR A 71 -10.76 6.58 0.43
N ARG A 72 -11.22 5.44 -0.09
CA ARG A 72 -12.22 4.59 0.57
C ARG A 72 -11.68 3.87 1.81
N THR A 73 -10.40 3.50 1.82
CA THR A 73 -9.82 2.61 2.83
C THR A 73 -8.47 3.12 3.31
N LEU A 74 -8.01 2.63 4.47
CA LEU A 74 -6.70 3.00 5.01
C LEU A 74 -5.56 2.53 4.07
N HIS A 75 -5.71 1.35 3.45
CA HIS A 75 -4.74 0.78 2.52
C HIS A 75 -4.65 1.61 1.23
N SER A 76 -5.80 1.99 0.65
CA SER A 76 -5.81 2.89 -0.51
C SER A 76 -5.28 4.29 -0.17
N GLU A 77 -5.49 4.76 1.06
CA GLU A 77 -4.99 6.07 1.50
C GLU A 77 -3.47 6.08 1.64
N LEU A 78 -2.88 4.96 2.08
CA LEU A 78 -1.43 4.77 2.10
C LEU A 78 -0.86 4.91 0.68
N VAL A 79 -1.42 4.18 -0.29
CA VAL A 79 -0.96 4.23 -1.69
C VAL A 79 -1.14 5.63 -2.27
N TYR A 80 -2.26 6.29 -1.98
CA TYR A 80 -2.52 7.67 -2.39
C TYR A 80 -1.51 8.66 -1.79
N ASN A 81 -1.20 8.53 -0.51
CA ASN A 81 -0.18 9.36 0.16
C ASN A 81 1.23 9.08 -0.36
N TYR A 82 1.50 7.87 -0.83
CA TYR A 82 2.78 7.49 -1.42
C TYR A 82 2.98 8.02 -2.84
N SER A 83 1.93 7.99 -3.68
CA SER A 83 2.01 8.30 -5.13
C SER A 83 2.52 9.72 -5.46
N GLY A 84 2.46 10.67 -4.53
CA GLY A 84 2.89 12.07 -4.74
C GLY A 84 2.06 12.87 -5.76
N SER A 85 1.32 12.19 -6.64
CA SER A 85 0.40 12.73 -7.64
C SER A 85 -0.97 12.05 -7.51
N LYS A 86 -2.04 12.77 -7.84
CA LYS A 86 -3.44 12.28 -7.74
C LYS A 86 -3.78 11.16 -8.73
N HIS A 87 -2.81 10.70 -9.52
CA HIS A 87 -2.99 9.57 -10.43
C HIS A 87 -2.60 8.29 -9.69
N VAL A 88 -3.57 7.37 -9.62
CA VAL A 88 -3.38 6.04 -9.04
C VAL A 88 -2.35 5.31 -9.88
N ILE A 89 -1.34 4.76 -9.22
CA ILE A 89 -0.21 4.05 -9.82
C ILE A 89 -0.72 2.98 -10.80
N ASP A 90 -0.20 3.01 -12.03
CA ASP A 90 -0.46 2.01 -13.06
C ASP A 90 0.25 0.70 -12.68
N LEU A 91 -0.53 -0.31 -12.31
CA LEU A 91 -0.06 -1.62 -11.83
C LEU A 91 0.30 -2.59 -12.97
N THR A 92 0.26 -2.15 -14.23
CA THR A 92 0.35 -3.05 -15.41
C THR A 92 1.77 -3.49 -15.79
N THR A 93 2.82 -3.01 -15.10
CA THR A 93 4.23 -3.23 -15.52
C THR A 93 5.14 -3.91 -14.48
N LEU A 94 4.60 -4.58 -13.45
CA LEU A 94 5.40 -4.92 -12.27
C LEU A 94 5.64 -6.43 -12.09
N ASP A 95 6.90 -6.83 -12.31
CA ASP A 95 7.46 -8.15 -11.94
C ASP A 95 7.80 -8.25 -10.44
N THR A 96 7.50 -7.20 -9.64
CA THR A 96 7.86 -7.14 -8.21
C THR A 96 6.86 -6.28 -7.43
N PHE A 97 6.21 -6.89 -6.42
CA PHE A 97 5.22 -6.23 -5.56
C PHE A 97 5.71 -6.14 -4.11
N ALA A 98 5.42 -5.01 -3.47
CA ALA A 98 5.43 -4.89 -2.02
C ALA A 98 4.00 -4.92 -1.49
N LEU A 99 3.70 -5.87 -0.60
CA LEU A 99 2.45 -5.98 0.13
C LEU A 99 2.63 -5.35 1.51
N LEU A 100 1.73 -4.45 1.88
CA LEU A 100 1.80 -3.61 3.09
C LEU A 100 0.59 -3.78 4.00
#